data_AF-A0A934LVM7-F1
#
_entry.id   AF-A0A934LVM7-F1
#
_cell.length_a   1.000
_cell.length_b   1.000
_cell.length_c   1.000
_cell.angle_alpha   90.00
_cell.angle_beta   90.00
_cell.angle_gamma   90.00
#
_symmetry.space_group_name_H-M   'P 1'
#
loop_
_entity.id
_entity.type
_entity.pdbx_description
1 polymer ?
#
loop_
_entity_poly.entity_id
_entity_poly.type
_entity_poly.pdbx_seq_one_letter_code
_entity_poly.pdbx_strand_id
1 'polypeptide(L)'
;MKIRIEVGEPRNFDAGGGANAIIGEIDPSLSGSHTIAQDPTIATLIQTPKGENVKPEAITEYWFVVNCPQVTFEGMSFKSILVTPRYKTKTPPEETLKKGDDLVVNGIWRQDGGVWDAQSIAGAQEGSIEVEGMIVGLAKEEKG
;
A
#
# COMPACT_ATOMS: atom_id res chain seq x y z
N MET A 1 0.48 1.11 -14.82
CA MET A 1 0.75 -0.34 -14.84
C MET A 1 -0.50 -1.03 -14.30
N LYS A 2 -1.03 -2.05 -14.99
CA LYS A 2 -2.21 -2.78 -14.52
C LYS A 2 -1.78 -3.78 -13.44
N ILE A 3 -2.53 -3.82 -12.34
CA ILE A 3 -2.27 -4.70 -11.22
C ILE A 3 -3.55 -5.38 -10.77
N ARG A 4 -3.37 -6.54 -10.14
CA ARG A 4 -4.41 -7.30 -9.45
C ARG A 4 -4.03 -7.41 -7.99
N ILE A 5 -4.94 -6.99 -7.11
CA ILE A 5 -4.81 -7.11 -5.66
C ILE A 5 -5.78 -8.20 -5.21
N GLU A 6 -5.26 -9.34 -4.79
CA GLU A 6 -6.04 -10.46 -4.26
C GLU A 6 -6.18 -10.30 -2.75
N VAL A 7 -7.40 -10.09 -2.27
CA VAL A 7 -7.70 -9.91 -0.85
C VAL A 7 -7.92 -11.29 -0.22
N GLY A 8 -7.10 -11.64 0.76
CA GLY A 8 -7.13 -12.95 1.43
C GLY A 8 -8.04 -12.99 2.67
N GLU A 9 -8.40 -14.20 3.10
CA GLU A 9 -9.00 -14.42 4.43
C GLU A 9 -8.08 -13.89 5.56
N PRO A 10 -8.63 -13.39 6.69
CA PRO A 10 -10.01 -13.51 7.18
C PRO A 10 -10.92 -12.30 6.86
N ARG A 11 -10.49 -11.37 6.00
CA ARG A 11 -11.28 -10.18 5.68
C ARG A 11 -12.24 -10.56 4.54
N ASN A 12 -13.51 -10.77 4.88
CA ASN A 12 -14.60 -11.12 3.94
C ASN A 12 -14.88 -10.01 2.91
N PHE A 13 -13.88 -9.60 2.13
CA PHE A 13 -13.97 -8.52 1.16
C PHE A 13 -14.39 -9.07 -0.21
N ASP A 14 -15.56 -8.66 -0.70
CA ASP A 14 -16.04 -8.91 -2.06
C ASP A 14 -16.00 -7.59 -2.85
N ALA A 15 -15.30 -7.56 -3.98
CA ALA A 15 -15.18 -6.39 -4.84
C ALA A 15 -16.46 -6.12 -5.67
N GLY A 16 -17.49 -6.95 -5.51
CA GLY A 16 -18.69 -6.99 -6.32
C GLY A 16 -18.58 -8.08 -7.39
N GLY A 17 -19.59 -8.94 -7.49
CA GLY A 17 -19.61 -10.07 -8.43
C GLY A 17 -19.00 -11.37 -7.89
N GLY A 18 -18.78 -11.47 -6.56
CA GLY A 18 -18.27 -12.69 -5.92
C GLY A 18 -16.76 -12.87 -6.07
N ALA A 19 -16.02 -11.79 -6.28
CA ALA A 19 -14.59 -11.81 -6.50
C ALA A 19 -13.85 -11.03 -5.41
N ASN A 20 -12.91 -11.67 -4.73
CA ASN A 20 -12.08 -11.03 -3.70
C ASN A 20 -10.83 -10.38 -4.33
N ALA A 21 -10.97 -9.83 -5.53
CA ALA A 21 -9.85 -9.26 -6.28
C ALA A 21 -10.20 -7.89 -6.84
N ILE A 22 -9.27 -6.97 -6.69
CA ILE A 22 -9.37 -5.61 -7.22
C ILE A 22 -8.39 -5.50 -8.38
N ILE A 23 -8.91 -5.17 -9.55
CA ILE A 23 -8.10 -4.92 -10.75
C ILE A 23 -8.09 -3.43 -11.01
N GLY A 24 -6.91 -2.86 -11.12
CA GLY A 24 -6.74 -1.42 -11.32
C GLY A 24 -5.42 -1.07 -11.98
N GLU A 25 -5.18 0.22 -12.12
CA GLU A 25 -3.98 0.79 -12.71
C GLU A 25 -3.26 1.67 -11.70
N ILE A 26 -1.96 1.45 -11.55
CA ILE A 26 -1.10 2.37 -10.78
C ILE A 26 -1.04 3.71 -11.50
N ASP A 27 -1.32 4.78 -10.76
CA ASP A 27 -1.09 6.15 -11.17
C ASP A 27 0.35 6.57 -10.82
N PRO A 28 1.24 6.71 -11.82
CA PRO A 28 2.65 7.01 -11.58
C PRO A 28 2.88 8.45 -11.08
N SER A 29 1.89 9.34 -11.21
CA SER A 29 1.96 10.70 -10.67
C SER A 29 1.64 10.76 -9.17
N LEU A 30 1.06 9.68 -8.64
CA LEU A 30 0.66 9.52 -7.26
C LEU A 30 1.36 8.28 -6.67
N SER A 31 2.69 8.28 -6.73
CA SER A 31 3.52 7.39 -5.93
C SER A 31 4.62 8.18 -5.22
N GLY A 32 5.13 7.61 -4.13
CA GLY A 32 6.12 8.29 -3.32
C GLY A 32 6.74 7.39 -2.28
N SER A 33 7.65 7.97 -1.52
CA SER A 33 8.33 7.26 -0.44
C SER A 33 8.73 8.20 0.68
N HIS A 34 8.89 7.64 1.86
CA HIS A 34 9.41 8.33 3.03
C HIS A 34 10.53 7.50 3.64
N THR A 35 11.73 8.08 3.74
CA THR A 35 12.85 7.43 4.42
C THR A 35 12.82 7.79 5.90
N ILE A 36 12.54 6.79 6.73
CA ILE A 36 12.70 6.85 8.17
C ILE A 36 14.19 6.61 8.44
N ALA A 37 14.94 7.70 8.65
CA ALA A 37 16.23 7.60 9.30
C ALA A 37 15.98 6.99 10.68
N GLN A 38 16.62 5.86 11.01
CA GLN A 38 16.45 5.26 12.33
C GLN A 38 16.83 6.30 13.39
N ASP A 39 15.87 6.66 14.24
CA ASP A 39 16.18 7.30 15.50
C ASP A 39 17.18 6.39 16.23
N PRO A 40 18.36 6.89 16.63
CA PRO A 40 19.37 6.09 17.32
C PRO A 40 18.84 5.43 18.62
N THR A 41 17.70 5.87 19.16
CA THR A 41 17.03 5.20 20.31
C THR A 41 16.28 3.92 19.94
N ILE A 42 15.86 3.73 18.67
CA ILE A 42 15.22 2.50 18.19
C ILE A 42 16.26 1.41 17.88
N ALA A 43 17.47 1.81 17.46
CA ALA A 43 18.59 0.90 17.21
C ALA A 43 18.95 0.04 18.45
N THR A 44 18.71 0.55 19.66
CA THR A 44 18.91 -0.17 20.92
C THR A 44 17.91 -1.29 21.22
N LEU A 45 16.74 -1.33 20.54
CA LEU A 45 15.71 -2.36 20.74
C LEU A 45 15.90 -3.60 19.85
N ILE A 46 16.63 -3.46 18.74
CA ILE A 46 17.02 -4.59 17.89
C ILE A 46 18.27 -5.19 18.54
N GLN A 47 18.07 -6.24 19.34
CA GLN A 47 19.14 -6.97 20.03
C GLN A 47 20.23 -7.40 19.04
N THR A 48 21.28 -6.59 18.92
CA THR A 48 22.47 -6.95 18.17
C THR A 48 23.32 -7.84 19.08
N PRO A 49 23.79 -9.00 18.61
CA PRO A 49 24.81 -9.76 19.33
C PRO A 49 25.98 -8.83 19.63
N LYS A 50 26.46 -8.82 20.89
CA LYS A 50 27.56 -7.97 21.35
C LYS A 50 28.73 -7.99 20.35
N GLY A 51 29.02 -6.87 19.69
CA GLY A 51 30.30 -6.64 19.01
C GLY A 51 30.25 -6.10 17.58
N GLU A 52 29.10 -6.07 16.90
CA GLU A 52 29.00 -5.52 15.54
C GLU A 52 28.38 -4.12 15.51
N ASN A 53 29.14 -3.14 15.04
CA ASN A 53 28.60 -1.84 14.63
C ASN A 53 27.83 -2.01 13.32
N VAL A 54 26.62 -2.55 13.39
CA VAL A 54 25.72 -2.57 12.23
C VAL A 54 25.26 -1.14 12.00
N LYS A 55 25.76 -0.50 10.93
CA LYS A 55 25.21 0.79 10.50
C LYS A 55 23.73 0.56 10.19
N PRO A 56 22.81 1.31 10.82
CA PRO A 56 21.39 1.12 10.55
C PRO A 56 21.13 1.42 9.07
N GLU A 57 20.66 0.42 8.32
CA GLU A 57 20.19 0.62 6.95
C GLU A 57 18.98 1.56 6.99
N ALA A 58 18.99 2.58 6.13
CA ALA A 58 17.87 3.49 6.00
C ALA A 58 16.60 2.70 5.64
N ILE A 59 15.52 2.98 6.35
CA ILE A 59 14.22 2.32 6.12
C ILE A 59 13.42 3.23 5.20
N THR A 60 12.98 2.72 4.05
CA THR A 60 12.09 3.46 3.16
C THR A 60 10.71 2.82 3.14
N GLU A 61 9.70 3.63 3.43
CA GLU A 61 8.30 3.29 3.24
C GLU A 61 7.84 3.83 1.89
N TYR A 62 7.25 2.96 1.07
CA TYR A 62 6.73 3.34 -0.25
C TYR A 62 5.21 3.38 -0.23
N TRP A 63 4.64 4.21 -1.08
CA TRP A 63 3.20 4.24 -1.34
C TRP A 63 2.94 4.51 -2.82
N PHE A 64 1.80 4.05 -3.31
CA PHE A 64 1.32 4.33 -4.66
C PHE A 64 -0.21 4.25 -4.71
N VAL A 65 -0.82 4.99 -5.63
CA VAL A 65 -2.27 4.98 -5.84
C VAL A 65 -2.64 4.02 -6.96
N VAL A 66 -3.73 3.28 -6.76
CA VAL A 66 -4.34 2.38 -7.73
C VAL A 66 -5.72 2.88 -8.05
N ASN A 67 -5.95 3.28 -9.30
CA ASN A 67 -7.28 3.62 -9.80
C ASN A 67 -7.97 2.34 -10.30
N CYS A 68 -9.21 2.11 -9.91
CA CYS A 68 -9.96 0.91 -10.25
C CYS A 68 -11.39 1.25 -10.69
N PRO A 69 -12.12 0.32 -11.33
CA PRO A 69 -13.56 0.42 -11.45
C PRO A 69 -14.21 0.63 -10.08
N GLN A 70 -15.45 1.12 -10.05
CA GLN A 70 -16.18 1.28 -8.80
C GLN A 70 -16.33 -0.08 -8.10
N VAL A 71 -15.77 -0.17 -6.90
CA VAL A 71 -15.89 -1.31 -6.00
C VAL A 71 -16.90 -0.95 -4.92
N THR A 72 -17.77 -1.90 -4.54
CA THR A 72 -18.76 -1.73 -3.49
C THR A 72 -18.56 -2.80 -2.43
N PHE A 73 -18.45 -2.40 -1.15
CA PHE A 73 -18.22 -3.29 -0.02
C PHE A 73 -18.99 -2.78 1.20
N GLU A 74 -19.83 -3.62 1.81
CA GLU A 74 -20.61 -3.29 3.01
C GLU A 74 -21.38 -1.95 2.95
N GLY A 75 -21.84 -1.55 1.75
CA GLY A 75 -22.56 -0.29 1.54
C GLY A 75 -21.67 0.93 1.28
N MET A 76 -20.34 0.79 1.40
CA MET A 76 -19.36 1.77 0.97
C MET A 76 -19.00 1.54 -0.51
N SER A 77 -18.52 2.59 -1.19
CA SER A 77 -18.02 2.47 -2.56
C SER A 77 -16.78 3.34 -2.78
N PHE A 78 -15.82 2.82 -3.55
CA PHE A 78 -14.61 3.55 -3.90
C PHE A 78 -14.15 3.19 -5.32
N LYS A 79 -13.31 4.05 -5.90
CA LYS A 79 -12.70 3.84 -7.23
C LYS A 79 -11.20 4.10 -7.27
N SER A 80 -10.58 4.28 -6.11
CA SER A 80 -9.14 4.35 -5.95
C SER A 80 -8.70 3.90 -4.57
N ILE A 81 -7.50 3.34 -4.50
CA ILE A 81 -6.91 2.83 -3.26
C ILE A 81 -5.49 3.42 -3.13
N LEU A 82 -5.15 3.92 -1.95
CA LEU A 82 -3.76 4.24 -1.60
C LEU A 82 -3.16 2.96 -1.02
N VAL A 83 -2.07 2.50 -1.64
CA VAL A 83 -1.46 1.20 -1.38
C VAL A 83 -0.08 1.38 -0.80
N THR A 84 0.22 0.64 0.27
CA THR A 84 1.53 0.61 0.92
C THR A 84 1.99 -0.84 1.06
N PRO A 85 3.21 -1.22 0.65
CA PRO A 85 3.79 -2.52 0.95
C PRO A 85 3.83 -2.75 2.47
N ARG A 86 3.45 -3.95 2.90
CA ARG A 86 3.45 -4.32 4.33
C ARG A 86 4.86 -4.57 4.86
N TYR A 87 5.73 -5.06 4.00
CA TYR A 87 7.14 -5.26 4.30
C TYR A 87 7.96 -4.15 3.66
N LYS A 88 8.98 -3.71 4.39
CA LYS A 88 9.94 -2.71 3.91
C LYS A 88 10.67 -3.29 2.70
N THR A 89 10.54 -2.63 1.55
CA THR A 89 11.21 -3.05 0.32
C THR A 89 12.46 -2.19 0.11
N LYS A 90 13.53 -2.79 -0.45
CA LYS A 90 14.73 -2.04 -0.88
C LYS A 90 14.54 -1.35 -2.24
N THR A 91 13.51 -1.77 -2.97
CA THR A 91 13.18 -1.31 -4.32
C THR A 91 11.77 -0.71 -4.33
N PRO A 92 11.49 0.25 -5.22
CA PRO A 92 10.15 0.73 -5.46
C PRO A 92 9.18 -0.42 -5.79
N PRO A 93 7.92 -0.36 -5.32
CA PRO A 93 6.92 -1.40 -5.57
C PRO A 93 6.72 -1.68 -7.06
N GLU A 94 6.72 -0.64 -7.89
CA GLU A 94 6.51 -0.74 -9.34
C GLU A 94 7.62 -1.54 -10.03
N GLU A 95 8.86 -1.41 -9.57
CA GLU A 95 9.98 -2.21 -10.09
C GLU A 95 9.89 -3.67 -9.65
N THR A 96 9.44 -3.90 -8.42
CA THR A 96 9.30 -5.24 -7.85
C THR A 96 8.19 -6.01 -8.58
N LEU A 97 7.03 -5.38 -8.78
CA LEU A 97 5.91 -5.95 -9.52
C LEU A 97 6.27 -6.27 -10.98
N LYS A 98 6.99 -5.38 -11.67
CA LYS A 98 7.47 -5.62 -13.06
C LYS A 98 8.40 -6.82 -13.21
N LYS A 99 9.11 -7.20 -12.14
CA LYS A 99 9.96 -8.41 -12.13
C LYS A 99 9.12 -9.69 -11.99
N GLY A 100 7.82 -9.56 -11.74
CA GLY A 100 6.91 -10.67 -11.49
C GLY A 100 6.89 -11.12 -10.03
N ASP A 101 7.44 -10.31 -9.12
CA ASP A 101 7.40 -10.59 -7.69
C ASP A 101 6.05 -10.17 -7.10
N ASP A 102 5.53 -11.01 -6.20
CA ASP A 102 4.31 -10.71 -5.45
C ASP A 102 4.60 -9.76 -4.28
N LEU A 103 3.71 -8.80 -4.03
CA LEU A 103 3.80 -7.87 -2.89
C LEU A 103 2.62 -8.03 -1.94
N VAL A 104 2.89 -8.28 -0.66
CA VAL A 104 1.86 -8.13 0.38
C VAL A 104 1.68 -6.64 0.68
N VAL A 105 0.47 -6.15 0.51
CA VAL A 105 0.14 -4.72 0.62
C VAL A 105 -1.02 -4.46 1.58
N ASN A 106 -1.01 -3.29 2.21
CA ASN A 106 -2.21 -2.68 2.75
C ASN A 106 -2.79 -1.74 1.70
N GLY A 107 -4.10 -1.72 1.54
CA GLY A 107 -4.82 -0.76 0.70
C GLY A 107 -5.87 -0.04 1.52
N ILE A 108 -5.96 1.28 1.37
CA ILE A 108 -6.97 2.12 2.05
C ILE A 108 -7.73 2.99 1.05
N TRP A 109 -9.00 3.26 1.36
CA TRP A 109 -9.84 4.20 0.60
C TRP A 109 -10.42 5.28 1.51
N ARG A 110 -10.80 6.40 0.88
CA ARG A 110 -11.42 7.53 1.55
C ARG A 110 -12.86 7.20 1.95
N GLN A 111 -13.29 7.72 3.09
CA GLN A 111 -14.66 7.54 3.60
C GLN A 111 -15.74 8.20 2.73
N ASP A 112 -15.39 9.24 2.01
CA ASP A 112 -16.31 9.90 1.09
C ASP A 112 -16.40 9.22 -0.29
N GLY A 113 -15.71 8.08 -0.49
CA GLY A 113 -15.61 7.40 -1.79
C GLY A 113 -14.86 8.19 -2.87
N GLY A 114 -14.23 9.31 -2.50
CA GLY A 114 -13.46 10.16 -3.38
C GLY A 114 -12.21 9.49 -3.93
N VAL A 115 -11.59 10.12 -4.92
CA VAL A 115 -10.34 9.63 -5.54
C VAL A 115 -9.16 10.11 -4.72
N TRP A 116 -8.11 9.30 -4.60
CA TRP A 116 -6.83 9.78 -4.10
C TRP A 116 -6.18 10.75 -5.10
N ASP A 117 -5.74 11.88 -4.59
CA ASP A 117 -4.98 12.93 -5.27
C ASP A 117 -3.89 13.44 -4.33
N ALA A 118 -2.98 14.30 -4.82
CA ALA A 118 -1.86 14.78 -4.01
C ALA A 118 -2.31 15.50 -2.73
N GLN A 119 -3.40 16.27 -2.79
CA GLN A 119 -3.91 17.01 -1.64
C GLN A 119 -4.51 16.07 -0.59
N SER A 120 -5.26 15.05 -1.02
CA SER A 120 -5.84 14.07 -0.12
C SER A 120 -4.81 13.13 0.50
N ILE A 121 -3.74 12.79 -0.23
CA ILE A 121 -2.61 12.05 0.32
C ILE A 121 -1.94 12.85 1.44
N ALA A 122 -1.63 14.13 1.20
CA ALA A 122 -1.08 15.01 2.23
C ALA A 122 -2.04 15.12 3.42
N GLY A 123 -3.34 15.29 3.16
CA GLY A 123 -4.36 15.35 4.20
C GLY A 123 -4.43 14.07 5.04
N ALA A 124 -4.34 12.88 4.43
CA ALA A 124 -4.30 11.62 5.15
C ALA A 124 -3.02 11.46 6.01
N GLN A 125 -1.87 11.91 5.52
CA GLN A 125 -0.62 11.92 6.29
C GLN A 125 -0.70 12.85 7.51
N GLU A 126 -1.42 13.95 7.39
CA GLU A 126 -1.67 14.92 8.47
C GLU A 126 -2.85 14.53 9.37
N GLY A 127 -3.59 13.46 9.03
CA GLY A 127 -4.79 13.03 9.76
C GLY A 127 -6.01 13.94 9.57
N SER A 128 -6.04 14.75 8.52
CA SER A 128 -7.15 15.68 8.20
C SER A 128 -8.23 15.08 7.30
N ILE A 129 -8.04 13.84 6.81
CA ILE A 129 -9.02 13.09 6.03
C ILE A 129 -9.31 11.76 6.70
N GLU A 130 -10.59 11.43 6.82
CA GLU A 130 -11.04 10.13 7.33
C GLU A 130 -10.90 9.04 6.26
N VAL A 131 -10.35 7.91 6.68
CA VAL A 131 -10.19 6.70 5.87
C VAL A 131 -11.16 5.63 6.40
N GLU A 132 -11.97 5.05 5.53
CA GLU A 132 -13.10 4.19 5.97
C GLU A 132 -12.69 2.74 6.21
N GLY A 133 -11.73 2.25 5.44
CA GLY A 133 -11.38 0.83 5.46
C GLY A 133 -9.99 0.51 4.97
N MET A 134 -9.50 -0.64 5.43
CA MET A 134 -8.20 -1.20 5.08
C MET A 134 -8.39 -2.64 4.60
N ILE A 135 -7.87 -2.94 3.41
CA ILE A 135 -7.64 -4.31 2.94
C ILE A 135 -6.18 -4.71 3.13
N VAL A 136 -5.95 -6.01 3.30
CA VAL A 136 -4.63 -6.62 3.15
C VAL A 136 -4.74 -7.57 1.99
N GLY A 137 -3.87 -7.42 1.00
CA GLY A 137 -3.91 -8.24 -0.19
C GLY A 137 -2.53 -8.58 -0.72
N LEU A 138 -2.53 -9.47 -1.70
CA LEU A 138 -1.38 -9.82 -2.51
C LEU A 138 -1.50 -9.08 -3.85
N ALA A 139 -0.62 -8.11 -4.09
CA ALA A 139 -0.54 -7.35 -5.33
C ALA A 139 0.39 -8.06 -6.32
N LYS A 140 -0.07 -8.18 -7.56
CA LYS A 140 0.64 -8.77 -8.68
C LYS A 140 0.49 -7.89 -9.92
N GLU A 141 1.49 -7.87 -10.78
CA GLU A 141 1.32 -7.31 -12.12
C GLU A 141 0.28 -8.13 -12.88
N GLU A 142 -0.75 -7.47 -13.41
CA GLU A 142 -1.76 -8.12 -14.23
C GLU A 142 -1.26 -8.12 -15.68
N LYS A 143 -0.74 -9.26 -16.13
CA LYS A 143 -0.33 -9.44 -17.53
C LYS A 143 -1.59 -9.69 -18.38
N GLY A 144 -1.84 -8.79 -19.31
CA GLY A 144 -2.88 -8.93 -20.34
C GLY A 144 -2.46 -9.86 -21.47
#